data_AF-A0A974S2T4-F1
#
_entry.id   AF-A0A974S2T4-F1
#
_cell.length_a   1.000
_cell.length_b   1.000
_cell.length_c   1.000
_cell.angle_alpha   90.00
_cell.angle_beta   90.00
_cell.angle_gamma   90.00
#
_symmetry.space_group_name_H-M   'P 1'
#
loop_
_entity.id
_entity.type
_entity.pdbx_description
1 polymer ?
#
loop_
_entity_poly.entity_id
_entity_poly.type
_entity_poly.pdbx_seq_one_letter_code
_entity_poly.pdbx_strand_id
1 'polypeptide(L)'
;MELSDPTDIVNAERLLALSYAPAKAQPGVAALFALDRTLARILRTTTEPVIGQMRLTWWYEALTKLDQGSAPAEPVLRALAAEVLPHGVTGARLAGLIDAWEVLLDPETPDDATLERYATRGTILFGAAATLIGAQPTDPIAPAGRGWALADLALHVQEADVATRAADLARTGLDLAAGTRWSSTARSLGAMAHLARLDLAVPRGQPIRRGAPGRVSRLLWHRMTGR
;
A
#
# COMPACT_ATOMS: atom_id res chain seq x y z
N MET A 1 -24.33 -11.54 17.78
CA MET A 1 -23.82 -10.64 16.71
C MET A 1 -22.37 -10.38 17.06
N GLU A 2 -21.49 -11.32 16.69
CA GLU A 2 -20.05 -11.21 16.98
C GLU A 2 -19.53 -9.93 16.33
N LEU A 3 -18.95 -9.07 17.15
CA LEU A 3 -18.23 -7.88 16.69
C LEU A 3 -17.03 -8.40 15.90
N SER A 4 -17.11 -8.38 14.57
CA SER A 4 -15.95 -8.69 13.72
C SER A 4 -14.76 -7.84 14.16
N ASP A 5 -13.57 -8.46 14.26
CA ASP A 5 -12.33 -7.78 14.64
C ASP A 5 -12.16 -6.51 13.78
N PRO A 6 -11.84 -5.34 14.36
CA PRO A 6 -11.51 -4.14 13.59
C PRO A 6 -10.51 -4.38 12.46
N THR A 7 -9.61 -5.36 12.62
CA THR A 7 -8.65 -5.82 11.61
C THR A 7 -9.34 -6.50 10.42
N ASP A 8 -10.39 -7.30 10.66
CA ASP A 8 -11.13 -8.01 9.63
C ASP A 8 -11.92 -7.06 8.73
N ILE A 9 -12.50 -6.00 9.29
CA ILE A 9 -13.27 -5.01 8.53
C ILE A 9 -12.35 -4.12 7.66
N VAL A 10 -11.17 -3.74 8.18
CA VAL A 10 -10.13 -3.06 7.38
C VAL A 10 -9.74 -3.91 6.20
N ASN A 11 -9.51 -5.19 6.45
CA ASN A 11 -9.16 -6.14 5.43
C ASN A 11 -10.31 -6.28 4.43
N ALA A 12 -11.57 -6.27 4.86
CA ALA A 12 -12.73 -6.36 3.98
C ALA A 12 -12.88 -5.17 3.01
N GLU A 13 -12.78 -3.91 3.48
CA GLU A 13 -12.86 -2.73 2.59
C GLU A 13 -11.69 -2.72 1.58
N ARG A 14 -10.49 -3.07 2.02
CA ARG A 14 -9.31 -3.17 1.15
C ARG A 14 -9.48 -4.31 0.13
N LEU A 15 -9.93 -5.49 0.57
CA LEU A 15 -10.21 -6.63 -0.33
C LEU A 15 -11.29 -6.27 -1.36
N LEU A 16 -12.35 -5.57 -0.95
CA LEU A 16 -13.37 -5.07 -1.86
C LEU A 16 -12.77 -4.11 -2.90
N ALA A 17 -11.95 -3.14 -2.49
CA ALA A 17 -11.29 -2.22 -3.42
C ALA A 17 -10.36 -2.97 -4.40
N LEU A 18 -9.58 -3.93 -3.93
CA LEU A 18 -8.69 -4.74 -4.77
C LEU A 18 -9.47 -5.65 -5.74
N SER A 19 -10.67 -6.11 -5.37
CA SER A 19 -11.55 -6.89 -6.24
C SER A 19 -12.02 -6.14 -7.50
N TYR A 20 -11.80 -4.82 -7.56
CA TYR A 20 -12.13 -4.01 -8.73
C TYR A 20 -11.09 -4.14 -9.85
N ALA A 21 -9.93 -4.74 -9.55
CA ALA A 21 -8.92 -5.01 -10.56
C ALA A 21 -9.44 -6.04 -11.59
N PRO A 22 -8.95 -6.01 -12.85
CA PRO A 22 -9.26 -7.03 -13.84
C PRO A 22 -9.00 -8.43 -13.27
N ALA A 23 -9.91 -9.38 -13.51
CA ALA A 23 -9.86 -10.72 -12.91
C ALA A 23 -8.50 -11.42 -13.08
N LYS A 24 -7.87 -11.25 -14.26
CA LYS A 24 -6.54 -11.80 -14.57
C LYS A 24 -5.40 -11.21 -13.73
N ALA A 25 -5.55 -9.97 -13.26
CA ALA A 25 -4.54 -9.25 -12.48
C ALA A 25 -4.73 -9.41 -10.96
N GLN A 26 -5.89 -9.89 -10.50
CA GLN A 26 -6.20 -10.00 -9.08
C GLN A 26 -5.19 -10.83 -8.28
N PRO A 27 -4.71 -12.01 -8.75
CA PRO A 27 -3.73 -12.79 -8.01
C PRO A 27 -2.40 -12.02 -7.81
N GLY A 28 -1.90 -11.38 -8.87
CA GLY A 28 -0.66 -10.60 -8.81
C GLY A 28 -0.80 -9.35 -7.93
N VAL A 29 -1.92 -8.63 -8.02
CA VAL A 29 -2.22 -7.50 -7.12
C VAL A 29 -2.29 -7.99 -5.67
N ALA A 30 -2.96 -9.12 -5.40
CA ALA A 30 -3.02 -9.69 -4.07
C ALA A 30 -1.63 -10.07 -3.52
N ALA A 31 -0.76 -10.64 -4.36
CA ALA A 31 0.62 -10.97 -4.00
C ALA A 31 1.45 -9.73 -3.63
N LEU A 32 1.31 -8.63 -4.38
CA LEU A 32 1.96 -7.35 -4.09
C LEU A 32 1.53 -6.79 -2.71
N PHE A 33 0.24 -6.73 -2.44
CA PHE A 33 -0.25 -6.26 -1.14
C PHE A 33 0.03 -7.26 0.00
N ALA A 34 0.23 -8.54 -0.30
CA ALA A 34 0.69 -9.53 0.67
C ALA A 34 2.16 -9.35 1.06
N LEU A 35 3.03 -8.98 0.10
CA LEU A 35 4.41 -8.58 0.38
C LEU A 35 4.42 -7.39 1.32
N ASP A 36 3.74 -6.31 0.96
CA ASP A 36 3.68 -5.10 1.76
C ASP A 36 3.20 -5.36 3.20
N ARG A 37 2.13 -6.14 3.37
CA ARG A 37 1.63 -6.55 4.68
C ARG A 37 2.64 -7.39 5.47
N THR A 38 3.42 -8.22 4.78
CA THR A 38 4.43 -9.07 5.40
C THR A 38 5.59 -8.24 5.94
N LEU A 39 6.06 -7.26 5.18
CA LEU A 39 7.09 -6.31 5.63
C LEU A 39 6.59 -5.47 6.81
N ALA A 40 5.37 -4.94 6.73
CA ALA A 40 4.75 -4.24 7.85
C ALA A 40 4.64 -5.10 9.12
N ARG A 41 4.30 -6.39 8.98
CA ARG A 41 4.20 -7.33 10.11
C ARG A 41 5.56 -7.60 10.73
N ILE A 42 6.63 -7.69 9.94
CA ILE A 42 8.00 -7.86 10.46
C ILE A 42 8.34 -6.70 11.39
N LEU A 43 8.12 -5.46 10.95
CA LEU A 43 8.41 -4.28 11.78
C LEU A 43 7.54 -4.22 13.04
N ARG A 44 6.24 -4.51 12.94
CA ARG A 44 5.35 -4.49 14.11
C ARG A 44 5.66 -5.56 15.16
N THR A 45 6.23 -6.68 14.76
CA THR A 45 6.46 -7.83 15.65
C THR A 45 7.90 -7.95 16.13
N THR A 46 8.79 -7.07 15.67
CA THR A 46 10.21 -7.10 16.02
C THR A 46 10.52 -5.95 16.97
N THR A 47 11.01 -6.27 18.17
CA THR A 47 11.33 -5.27 19.20
C THR A 47 12.76 -4.76 19.10
N GLU A 48 13.70 -5.62 18.66
CA GLU A 48 15.11 -5.26 18.50
C GLU A 48 15.38 -4.75 17.06
N PRO A 49 15.80 -3.50 16.87
CA PRO A 49 16.01 -2.93 15.52
C PRO A 49 16.96 -3.75 14.66
N VAL A 50 18.02 -4.31 15.25
CA VAL A 50 19.01 -5.16 14.55
C VAL A 50 18.36 -6.43 13.99
N ILE A 51 17.45 -7.07 14.73
CA ILE A 51 16.72 -8.24 14.23
C ILE A 51 15.78 -7.85 13.09
N GLY A 52 15.16 -6.67 13.18
CA GLY A 52 14.30 -6.11 12.13
C GLY A 52 15.10 -5.91 10.85
N GLN A 53 16.27 -5.30 10.97
CA GLN A 53 17.21 -5.07 9.88
C GLN A 53 17.62 -6.38 9.21
N MET A 54 18.06 -7.39 9.98
CA MET A 54 18.45 -8.70 9.42
C MET A 54 17.32 -9.36 8.62
N ARG A 55 16.08 -9.28 9.12
CA ARG A 55 14.90 -9.81 8.41
C ARG A 55 14.64 -9.05 7.11
N LEU A 56 14.73 -7.72 7.14
CA LEU A 56 14.57 -6.89 5.94
C LEU A 56 15.67 -7.17 4.90
N THR A 57 16.93 -7.31 5.32
CA THR A 57 18.04 -7.71 4.44
C THR A 57 17.77 -9.06 3.76
N TRP A 58 17.29 -10.05 4.51
CA TRP A 58 16.90 -11.33 3.92
C TRP A 58 15.81 -11.16 2.85
N TRP A 59 14.79 -10.34 3.10
CA TRP A 59 13.72 -10.07 2.13
C TRP A 59 14.25 -9.36 0.88
N TYR A 60 15.15 -8.40 1.04
CA TYR A 60 15.82 -7.71 -0.07
C TYR A 60 16.54 -8.71 -0.99
N GLU A 61 17.37 -9.59 -0.41
CA GLU A 61 18.07 -10.62 -1.16
C GLU A 61 17.10 -11.61 -1.83
N ALA A 62 16.08 -12.04 -1.10
CA ALA A 62 15.11 -13.02 -1.56
C ALA A 62 14.26 -12.48 -2.73
N LEU A 63 13.87 -11.21 -2.69
CA LEU A 63 13.19 -10.53 -3.79
C LEU A 63 14.12 -10.39 -5.01
N THR A 64 15.38 -9.99 -4.80
CA THR A 64 16.36 -9.84 -5.88
C THR A 64 16.66 -11.18 -6.57
N LYS A 65 16.68 -12.29 -5.81
CA LYS A 65 16.87 -13.65 -6.35
C LYS A 65 15.74 -14.12 -7.26
N LEU A 66 14.55 -13.51 -7.18
CA LEU A 66 13.44 -13.85 -8.08
C LEU A 66 13.78 -13.58 -9.55
N ASP A 67 14.54 -12.52 -9.82
CA ASP A 67 14.97 -12.16 -11.18
C ASP A 67 15.95 -13.19 -11.79
N GLN A 68 16.52 -14.05 -10.94
CA GLN A 68 17.43 -15.13 -11.34
C GLN A 68 16.69 -16.47 -11.52
N GLY A 69 15.35 -16.48 -11.39
CA GLY A 69 14.51 -17.68 -11.54
C GLY A 69 14.45 -18.57 -10.29
N SER A 70 15.02 -18.15 -9.17
CA SER A 70 15.02 -18.91 -7.91
C SER A 70 14.06 -18.27 -6.92
N ALA A 71 12.86 -18.85 -6.78
CA ALA A 71 11.90 -18.44 -5.75
C ALA A 71 12.08 -19.28 -4.49
N PRO A 72 12.43 -18.68 -3.33
CA PRO A 72 12.44 -19.39 -2.05
C PRO A 72 11.06 -19.99 -1.72
N ALA A 73 11.02 -20.95 -0.79
CA ALA A 73 9.78 -21.63 -0.39
C ALA A 73 8.74 -20.73 0.33
N GLU A 74 9.04 -19.46 0.53
CA GLU A 74 8.16 -18.46 1.10
C GLU A 74 6.93 -18.22 0.18
N PRO A 75 5.69 -18.43 0.68
CA PRO A 75 4.48 -18.33 -0.13
C PRO A 75 4.32 -17.02 -0.91
N VAL A 76 4.66 -15.88 -0.29
CA VAL A 76 4.57 -14.58 -0.95
C VAL A 76 5.54 -14.49 -2.12
N LEU A 77 6.79 -14.95 -1.95
CA LEU A 77 7.80 -14.93 -3.01
C LEU A 77 7.40 -15.82 -4.19
N ARG A 78 6.83 -17.00 -3.93
CA ARG A 78 6.30 -17.88 -4.99
C ARG A 78 5.15 -17.23 -5.75
N ALA A 79 4.24 -16.56 -5.04
CA ALA A 79 3.13 -15.85 -5.67
C ALA A 79 3.62 -14.68 -6.54
N LEU A 80 4.63 -13.93 -6.09
CA LEU A 80 5.26 -12.87 -6.89
C LEU A 80 5.94 -13.44 -8.15
N ALA A 81 6.70 -14.52 -8.01
CA ALA A 81 7.36 -15.18 -9.14
C ALA A 81 6.36 -15.69 -10.19
N ALA A 82 5.21 -16.21 -9.76
CA ALA A 82 4.19 -16.75 -10.66
C ALA A 82 3.29 -15.67 -11.29
N GLU A 83 2.87 -14.67 -10.51
CA GLU A 83 1.79 -13.77 -10.90
C GLU A 83 2.26 -12.35 -11.23
N VAL A 84 3.47 -11.96 -10.84
CA VAL A 84 3.96 -10.58 -10.96
C VAL A 84 5.12 -10.47 -11.95
N LEU A 85 6.17 -11.28 -11.78
CA LEU A 85 7.35 -11.24 -12.65
C LEU A 85 7.07 -11.45 -14.15
N PRO A 86 6.18 -12.37 -14.57
CA PRO A 86 5.86 -12.58 -15.99
C PRO A 86 5.26 -11.36 -16.68
N HIS A 87 4.78 -10.38 -15.93
CA HIS A 87 4.21 -9.14 -16.43
C HIS A 87 5.23 -7.98 -16.49
N GLY A 88 6.52 -8.26 -16.27
CA GLY A 88 7.60 -7.27 -16.42
C GLY A 88 7.91 -6.45 -15.16
N VAL A 89 7.39 -6.84 -14.00
CA VAL A 89 7.78 -6.26 -12.71
C VAL A 89 8.92 -7.08 -12.13
N THR A 90 10.09 -6.48 -11.96
CA THR A 90 11.28 -7.18 -11.45
C THR A 90 11.28 -7.30 -9.93
N GLY A 91 11.91 -8.35 -9.43
CA GLY A 91 12.22 -8.55 -8.02
C GLY A 91 13.05 -7.40 -7.44
N ALA A 92 14.05 -6.91 -8.18
CA ALA A 92 14.84 -5.74 -7.80
C ALA A 92 13.98 -4.47 -7.60
N ARG A 93 12.96 -4.24 -8.45
CA ARG A 93 12.03 -3.12 -8.27
C ARG A 93 11.20 -3.29 -7.01
N LEU A 94 10.77 -4.51 -6.70
CA LEU A 94 10.02 -4.79 -5.47
C LEU A 94 10.90 -4.71 -4.22
N ALA A 95 12.20 -5.01 -4.34
CA ALA A 95 13.18 -4.88 -3.25
C ALA A 95 13.32 -3.43 -2.77
N GLY A 96 13.04 -2.43 -3.60
CA GLY A 96 12.99 -1.02 -3.16
C GLY A 96 11.88 -0.73 -2.12
N LEU A 97 10.91 -1.64 -1.93
CA LEU A 97 9.99 -1.53 -0.78
C LEU A 97 10.72 -1.69 0.55
N ILE A 98 11.83 -2.43 0.58
CA ILE A 98 12.62 -2.66 1.79
C ILE A 98 13.19 -1.35 2.30
N ASP A 99 13.83 -0.57 1.42
CA ASP A 99 14.40 0.75 1.76
C ASP A 99 13.33 1.68 2.35
N ALA A 100 12.12 1.66 1.80
CA ALA A 100 11.02 2.48 2.29
C ALA A 100 10.51 2.06 3.68
N TRP A 101 10.57 0.77 4.00
CA TRP A 101 10.19 0.24 5.31
C TRP A 101 11.32 0.40 6.35
N GLU A 102 12.57 0.25 5.92
CA GLU A 102 13.76 0.38 6.75
C GLU A 102 13.87 1.76 7.43
N VAL A 103 13.35 2.80 6.78
CA VAL A 103 13.19 4.14 7.37
C VAL A 103 12.55 4.13 8.76
N LEU A 104 11.63 3.20 9.04
CA LEU A 104 10.96 3.13 10.35
C LEU A 104 11.76 2.40 11.43
N LEU A 105 12.93 1.84 11.11
CA LEU A 105 13.87 1.29 12.10
C LEU A 105 14.78 2.35 12.71
N ASP A 106 14.84 3.53 12.10
CA ASP A 106 15.60 4.67 12.62
C ASP A 106 14.96 5.19 13.91
N PRO A 107 15.72 5.27 15.03
CA PRO A 107 15.20 5.83 16.28
C PRO A 107 14.97 7.35 16.23
N GLU A 108 15.51 8.06 15.23
CA GLU A 108 15.31 9.49 15.08
C GLU A 108 13.87 9.84 14.65
N THR A 109 13.39 11.00 15.10
CA THR A 109 12.06 11.49 14.68
C THR A 109 12.07 11.80 13.18
N PRO A 110 11.20 11.20 12.36
CA PRO A 110 11.23 11.40 10.91
C PRO A 110 11.03 12.87 10.51
N ASP A 111 11.99 13.41 9.78
CA ASP A 111 11.86 14.67 9.06
C ASP A 111 11.10 14.48 7.73
N ASP A 112 10.83 15.58 7.01
CA ASP A 112 10.06 15.51 5.77
C ASP A 112 10.76 14.70 4.67
N ALA A 113 12.11 14.75 4.61
CA ALA A 113 12.87 13.94 3.67
C ALA A 113 12.72 12.44 3.96
N THR A 114 12.65 12.07 5.24
CA THR A 114 12.43 10.71 5.72
C THR A 114 10.99 10.24 5.42
N LEU A 115 10.00 11.12 5.59
CA LEU A 115 8.62 10.86 5.18
C LEU A 115 8.52 10.64 3.66
N GLU A 116 9.24 11.40 2.84
CA GLU A 116 9.27 11.19 1.38
C GLU A 116 9.92 9.86 0.99
N ARG A 117 11.02 9.47 1.67
CA ARG A 117 11.63 8.14 1.47
C ARG A 117 10.63 7.04 1.82
N TYR A 118 9.93 7.14 2.94
CA TYR A 118 8.86 6.20 3.29
C TYR A 118 7.75 6.17 2.22
N ALA A 119 7.38 7.32 1.67
CA ALA A 119 6.31 7.42 0.67
C ALA A 119 6.62 6.68 -0.64
N THR A 120 7.91 6.42 -0.94
CA THR A 120 8.31 5.59 -2.09
C THR A 120 7.74 4.18 -2.03
N ARG A 121 7.45 3.65 -0.82
CA ARG A 121 6.70 2.40 -0.60
C ARG A 121 5.44 2.36 -1.46
N GLY A 122 4.63 3.40 -1.37
CA GLY A 122 3.37 3.50 -2.08
C GLY A 122 3.55 3.66 -3.58
N THR A 123 4.52 4.46 -4.01
CA THR A 123 4.85 4.66 -5.43
C THR A 123 5.31 3.36 -6.10
N ILE A 124 6.16 2.57 -5.44
CA ILE A 124 6.63 1.27 -5.94
C ILE A 124 5.46 0.28 -6.00
N LEU A 125 4.70 0.16 -4.92
CA LEU A 125 3.59 -0.81 -4.83
C LEU A 125 2.48 -0.51 -5.85
N PHE A 126 2.03 0.74 -5.93
CA PHE A 126 1.01 1.15 -6.89
C PHE A 126 1.54 1.08 -8.31
N GLY A 127 2.81 1.43 -8.54
CA GLY A 127 3.44 1.33 -9.86
C GLY A 127 3.56 -0.11 -10.35
N ALA A 128 3.88 -1.07 -9.47
CA ALA A 128 3.90 -2.49 -9.80
C ALA A 128 2.47 -2.99 -10.11
N ALA A 129 1.49 -2.64 -9.28
CA ALA A 129 0.10 -3.00 -9.52
C ALA A 129 -0.45 -2.38 -10.82
N ALA A 130 -0.05 -1.15 -11.14
CA ALA A 130 -0.42 -0.46 -12.38
C ALA A 130 0.06 -1.19 -13.63
N THR A 131 1.27 -1.79 -13.59
CA THR A 131 1.77 -2.67 -14.65
C THR A 131 0.84 -3.88 -14.85
N LEU A 132 0.42 -4.53 -13.76
CA LEU A 132 -0.43 -5.74 -13.83
C LEU A 132 -1.84 -5.45 -14.36
N ILE A 133 -2.43 -4.33 -13.94
CA ILE A 133 -3.80 -3.99 -14.30
C ILE A 133 -3.90 -3.29 -15.67
N GLY A 134 -2.78 -2.88 -16.26
CA GLY A 134 -2.78 -2.10 -17.50
C GLY A 134 -3.36 -0.69 -17.30
N ALA A 135 -2.83 0.02 -16.29
CA ALA A 135 -3.19 1.42 -16.05
C ALA A 135 -2.83 2.31 -17.25
N GLN A 136 -3.60 3.37 -17.45
CA GLN A 136 -3.39 4.34 -18.51
C GLN A 136 -2.42 5.45 -18.06
N PRO A 137 -1.71 6.11 -18.98
CA PRO A 137 -0.80 7.21 -18.63
C PRO A 137 -1.46 8.38 -17.90
N THR A 138 -2.77 8.54 -18.05
CA THR A 138 -3.57 9.57 -17.36
C THR A 138 -3.94 9.19 -15.92
N ASP A 139 -3.73 7.94 -15.52
CA ASP A 139 -4.04 7.51 -14.15
C ASP A 139 -3.00 8.07 -13.17
N PRO A 140 -3.42 8.64 -12.02
CA PRO A 140 -2.53 9.33 -11.10
C PRO A 140 -1.82 8.32 -10.16
N ILE A 141 -1.16 7.32 -10.72
CA ILE A 141 -0.62 6.14 -9.99
C ILE A 141 0.38 6.54 -8.91
N ALA A 142 1.45 7.26 -9.28
CA ALA A 142 2.50 7.67 -8.37
C ALA A 142 1.98 8.59 -7.24
N PRO A 143 1.25 9.69 -7.51
CA PRO A 143 0.73 10.54 -6.44
C PRO A 143 -0.29 9.82 -5.55
N ALA A 144 -1.15 8.95 -6.11
CA ALA A 144 -2.08 8.15 -5.34
C ALA A 144 -1.36 7.17 -4.40
N GLY A 145 -0.33 6.47 -4.90
CA GLY A 145 0.48 5.55 -4.12
C GLY A 145 1.24 6.26 -3.00
N ARG A 146 1.93 7.37 -3.34
CA ARG A 146 2.62 8.22 -2.37
C ARG A 146 1.68 8.67 -1.25
N GLY A 147 0.52 9.22 -1.62
CA GLY A 147 -0.50 9.67 -0.66
C GLY A 147 -1.08 8.53 0.19
N TRP A 148 -1.29 7.36 -0.40
CA TRP A 148 -1.77 6.18 0.31
C TRP A 148 -0.79 5.69 1.38
N ALA A 149 0.51 5.64 1.07
CA ALA A 149 1.52 5.23 2.04
C ALA A 149 1.64 6.23 3.20
N LEU A 150 1.72 7.53 2.90
CA LEU A 150 1.80 8.57 3.92
C LEU A 150 0.56 8.64 4.81
N ALA A 151 -0.63 8.42 4.23
CA ALA A 151 -1.87 8.31 5.00
C ALA A 151 -1.83 7.12 5.97
N ASP A 152 -1.36 5.96 5.50
CA ASP A 152 -1.20 4.77 6.33
C ASP A 152 -0.21 5.04 7.47
N LEU A 153 0.91 5.73 7.22
CA LEU A 153 1.85 6.13 8.29
C LEU A 153 1.21 7.08 9.31
N ALA A 154 0.55 8.14 8.84
CA ALA A 154 -0.07 9.15 9.70
C ALA A 154 -1.10 8.55 10.67
N LEU A 155 -1.76 7.46 10.27
CA LEU A 155 -2.75 6.76 11.10
C LEU A 155 -2.13 5.83 12.15
N HIS A 156 -0.86 5.43 12.02
CA HIS A 156 -0.22 4.46 12.89
C HIS A 156 0.95 5.01 13.71
N VAL A 157 1.52 6.16 13.32
CA VAL A 157 2.61 6.81 14.08
C VAL A 157 2.09 7.48 15.34
N GLN A 158 2.80 7.35 16.46
CA GLN A 158 2.34 7.82 17.78
C GLN A 158 2.57 9.32 17.96
N GLU A 159 3.64 9.82 17.37
CA GLU A 159 4.08 11.21 17.44
C GLU A 159 3.09 12.11 16.69
N ALA A 160 2.49 13.06 17.42
CA ALA A 160 1.43 13.93 16.90
C ALA A 160 1.92 14.81 15.73
N ASP A 161 3.13 15.36 15.85
CA ASP A 161 3.75 16.20 14.83
C ASP A 161 4.04 15.42 13.54
N VAL A 162 4.70 14.26 13.67
CA VAL A 162 5.02 13.38 12.53
C VAL A 162 3.77 12.97 11.78
N ALA A 163 2.71 12.58 12.50
CA ALA A 163 1.45 12.22 11.85
C ALA A 163 0.80 13.40 11.13
N THR A 164 0.88 14.61 11.69
CA THR A 164 0.31 15.81 11.08
C THR A 164 1.05 16.12 9.78
N ARG A 165 2.38 16.14 9.81
CA ARG A 165 3.20 16.33 8.62
C ARG A 165 2.98 15.24 7.57
N ALA A 166 2.93 13.97 7.98
CA ALA A 166 2.63 12.85 7.08
C ALA A 166 1.23 12.99 6.45
N ALA A 167 0.21 13.38 7.23
CA ALA A 167 -1.13 13.62 6.72
C ALA A 167 -1.19 14.80 5.73
N ASP A 168 -0.49 15.89 6.03
CA ASP A 168 -0.41 17.07 5.15
C ASP A 168 0.24 16.69 3.81
N LEU A 169 1.38 15.99 3.85
CA LEU A 169 2.07 15.47 2.66
C LEU A 169 1.20 14.45 1.90
N ALA A 170 0.43 13.62 2.60
CA ALA A 170 -0.46 12.64 1.99
C ALA A 170 -1.57 13.31 1.16
N ARG A 171 -2.16 14.41 1.67
CA ARG A 171 -3.30 15.10 1.04
C ARG A 171 -2.98 15.55 -0.38
N THR A 172 -1.77 16.07 -0.64
CA THR A 172 -1.34 16.49 -1.98
C THR A 172 -1.55 15.39 -3.04
N GLY A 173 -1.11 14.16 -2.74
CA GLY A 173 -1.25 13.02 -3.65
C GLY A 173 -2.69 12.52 -3.76
N LEU A 174 -3.40 12.47 -2.63
CA LEU A 174 -4.77 11.97 -2.54
C LEU A 174 -5.81 12.94 -3.15
N ASP A 175 -5.56 14.25 -3.08
CA ASP A 175 -6.39 15.28 -3.72
C ASP A 175 -6.26 15.24 -5.23
N LEU A 176 -5.04 15.10 -5.75
CA LEU A 176 -4.81 14.88 -7.17
C LEU A 176 -5.46 13.59 -7.65
N ALA A 177 -5.36 12.52 -6.87
CA ALA A 177 -5.99 11.24 -7.18
C ALA A 177 -7.53 11.34 -7.26
N ALA A 178 -8.15 12.10 -6.36
CA ALA A 178 -9.59 12.30 -6.32
C ALA A 178 -10.10 13.27 -7.40
N GLY A 179 -9.27 14.24 -7.81
CA GLY A 179 -9.59 15.17 -8.91
C GLY A 179 -9.49 14.54 -10.29
N THR A 180 -8.92 13.33 -10.41
CA THR A 180 -8.65 12.67 -11.68
C THR A 180 -9.69 11.59 -11.95
N ARG A 181 -10.13 11.47 -13.22
CA ARG A 181 -10.98 10.35 -13.63
C ARG A 181 -10.11 9.13 -13.92
N TRP A 182 -10.24 8.09 -13.10
CA TRP A 182 -9.51 6.83 -13.25
C TRP A 182 -10.03 6.01 -14.43
N SER A 183 -9.11 5.43 -15.17
CA SER A 183 -9.39 4.42 -16.17
C SER A 183 -10.10 3.21 -15.53
N SER A 184 -10.89 2.49 -16.32
CA SER A 184 -11.66 1.36 -15.80
C SER A 184 -10.81 0.26 -15.14
N THR A 185 -9.58 0.07 -15.64
CA THR A 185 -8.63 -0.93 -15.14
C THR A 185 -7.96 -0.51 -13.84
N ALA A 186 -7.75 0.80 -13.62
CA ALA A 186 -7.06 1.34 -12.47
C ALA A 186 -7.99 1.71 -11.29
N ARG A 187 -9.30 1.46 -11.38
CA ARG A 187 -10.27 1.82 -10.33
C ARG A 187 -10.02 1.14 -8.98
N SER A 188 -9.34 0.00 -8.95
CA SER A 188 -8.93 -0.66 -7.70
C SER A 188 -7.93 0.20 -6.91
N LEU A 189 -6.92 0.75 -7.58
CA LEU A 189 -5.94 1.64 -6.97
C LEU A 189 -6.54 2.99 -6.60
N GLY A 190 -7.42 3.54 -7.45
CA GLY A 190 -8.19 4.74 -7.11
C GLY A 190 -9.08 4.55 -5.89
N ALA A 191 -9.73 3.38 -5.77
CA ALA A 191 -10.53 3.04 -4.59
C ALA A 191 -9.67 2.95 -3.32
N MET A 192 -8.46 2.39 -3.39
CA MET A 192 -7.51 2.36 -2.28
C MET A 192 -7.08 3.76 -1.85
N ALA A 193 -6.78 4.65 -2.79
CA ALA A 193 -6.47 6.05 -2.50
C ALA A 193 -7.67 6.80 -1.89
N HIS A 194 -8.88 6.54 -2.41
CA HIS A 194 -10.10 7.13 -1.87
C HIS A 194 -10.36 6.70 -0.43
N LEU A 195 -10.15 5.42 -0.09
CA LEU A 195 -10.25 4.93 1.29
C LEU A 195 -9.23 5.60 2.21
N ALA A 196 -7.98 5.73 1.77
CA ALA A 196 -6.95 6.44 2.54
C ALA A 196 -7.34 7.89 2.81
N ARG A 197 -7.90 8.58 1.82
CA ARG A 197 -8.44 9.94 1.98
C ARG A 197 -9.59 10.00 2.98
N LEU A 198 -10.53 9.07 2.91
CA LEU A 198 -11.65 9.00 3.85
C LEU A 198 -11.18 8.72 5.28
N ASP A 199 -10.14 7.90 5.45
CA ASP A 199 -9.56 7.61 6.76
C ASP A 199 -8.85 8.84 7.34
N LEU A 200 -8.09 9.59 6.53
CA LEU A 200 -7.46 10.85 6.96
C LEU A 200 -8.44 11.99 7.27
N ALA A 201 -9.66 11.93 6.75
CA ALA A 201 -10.69 12.93 7.04
C ALA A 201 -11.29 12.75 8.45
N VAL A 202 -11.06 11.61 9.11
CA VAL A 202 -11.50 11.37 10.48
C VAL A 202 -10.53 12.06 11.44
N PRO A 203 -11.00 12.92 12.36
CA PRO A 203 -10.12 13.56 13.34
C PRO A 203 -9.34 12.54 14.18
N ARG A 204 -8.08 12.84 14.47
CA ARG A 204 -7.22 11.96 15.28
C ARG A 204 -7.88 11.65 16.63
N GLY A 205 -7.80 10.39 17.05
CA GLY A 205 -8.41 9.92 18.30
C GLY A 205 -9.89 9.55 18.17
N GLN A 206 -10.54 9.82 17.04
CA GLN A 206 -11.89 9.33 16.76
C GLN A 206 -11.86 7.98 16.05
N PRO A 207 -12.78 7.06 16.35
CA PRO A 207 -12.84 5.77 15.68
C PRO A 207 -13.28 5.93 14.22
N ILE A 208 -12.50 5.37 13.30
CA ILE A 208 -12.86 5.28 11.88
C ILE A 208 -13.98 4.24 11.74
N ARG A 209 -15.15 4.67 11.26
CA ARG A 209 -16.33 3.81 11.03
C ARG A 209 -16.19 2.99 9.74
N ARG A 210 -15.25 2.06 9.73
CA ARG A 210 -14.99 1.16 8.59
C ARG A 210 -16.19 0.22 8.38
N GLY A 211 -16.50 -0.08 7.12
CA GLY A 211 -17.67 -0.88 6.73
C GLY A 211 -19.00 -0.12 6.78
N ALA A 212 -19.00 1.16 7.15
CA ALA A 212 -20.23 1.97 7.17
C ALA A 212 -20.88 2.03 5.76
N PRO A 213 -22.22 1.96 5.65
CA PRO A 213 -22.91 1.93 4.36
C PRO A 213 -22.53 3.08 3.41
N GLY A 214 -22.28 4.27 3.94
CA GLY A 214 -21.84 5.43 3.15
C GLY A 214 -20.45 5.27 2.51
N ARG A 215 -19.54 4.52 3.15
CA ARG A 215 -18.20 4.23 2.61
C ARG A 215 -18.27 3.19 1.50
N VAL A 216 -19.02 2.11 1.74
CA VAL A 216 -19.28 1.07 0.73
C VAL A 216 -19.99 1.67 -0.49
N SER A 217 -20.97 2.56 -0.27
CA SER A 217 -21.66 3.27 -1.35
C SER A 217 -20.70 4.14 -2.16
N ARG A 218 -19.77 4.85 -1.50
CA ARG A 218 -18.71 5.62 -2.17
C ARG A 218 -17.76 4.74 -2.98
N LEU A 219 -17.37 3.58 -2.46
CA LEU A 219 -16.55 2.62 -3.19
C LEU A 219 -17.27 2.09 -4.45
N LEU A 220 -18.56 1.79 -4.35
CA LEU A 220 -19.37 1.36 -5.50
C LEU A 220 -19.53 2.49 -6.52
N TRP A 221 -19.76 3.72 -6.06
CA TRP A 221 -19.81 4.89 -6.93
C TRP A 221 -18.49 5.09 -7.69
N HIS A 222 -17.36 5.03 -6.98
CA HIS A 222 -16.03 5.12 -7.59
C HIS A 222 -15.80 3.97 -8.59
N ARG A 223 -16.22 2.74 -8.27
CA ARG A 223 -16.17 1.60 -9.20
C ARG A 223 -16.93 1.87 -10.49
N MET A 224 -18.06 2.57 -10.45
CA MET A 224 -18.86 2.86 -11.65
C MET A 224 -18.29 4.03 -12.46
N THR A 225 -17.88 5.11 -11.77
CA THR A 225 -17.59 6.40 -12.41
C THR A 225 -16.08 6.65 -12.63
N GLY A 226 -15.23 6.04 -11.81
CA GLY A 226 -13.81 6.36 -11.69
C GLY A 226 -13.55 7.74 -11.08
N ARG A 227 -14.52 8.31 -10.35
CA ARG A 227 -14.46 9.59 -9.66
C ARG A 227 -14.76 9.42 -8.17
#